data_AF-A0A2G6DAK5-F1
#
_entry.id   AF-A0A2G6DAK5-F1
#
_cell.length_a   1.000
_cell.length_b   1.000
_cell.length_c   1.000
_cell.angle_alpha   90.00
_cell.angle_beta   90.00
_cell.angle_gamma   90.00
#
_symmetry.space_group_name_H-M   'P 1'
#
loop_
_entity.id
_entity.type
_entity.pdbx_description
1 polymer ?
#
loop_
_entity_poly.entity_id
_entity_poly.type
_entity_poly.pdbx_seq_one_letter_code
_entity_poly.pdbx_strand_id
1 'polypeptide(L)'
;MTEEASVTTLQSSLTYLMTSYSKIVSFELPHCPACCALTVIEHLKMLLNHGEVQRSQVLCATYQRLLTEWEMLSEHQENNHPASTKITDNESDKRLLH
;
A
#
# COMPACT_ATOMS: atom_id res chain seq x y z
N MET A 1 15.09 20.96 10.82
CA MET A 1 13.81 21.41 10.24
C MET A 1 13.60 20.56 9.00
N THR A 2 12.88 19.45 9.14
CA THR A 2 12.45 18.65 7.99
C THR A 2 11.42 19.49 7.25
N GLU A 3 11.71 19.89 6.01
CA GLU A 3 10.74 20.52 5.13
C GLU A 3 9.48 19.64 5.11
N GLU A 4 8.38 20.14 5.66
CA GLU A 4 7.08 19.52 5.45
C GLU A 4 6.81 19.56 3.95
N ALA A 5 6.76 18.39 3.30
CA ALA A 5 6.42 18.30 1.90
C ALA A 5 5.07 18.99 1.67
N SER A 6 5.01 19.94 0.73
CA SER A 6 3.77 20.65 0.44
C SER A 6 2.66 19.68 0.03
N VAL A 7 1.41 20.03 0.33
CA VAL A 7 0.25 19.21 -0.06
C VAL A 7 0.25 18.89 -1.55
N THR A 8 0.69 19.83 -2.39
CA THR A 8 0.74 19.68 -3.84
C THR A 8 1.73 18.60 -4.25
N THR A 9 2.90 18.53 -3.59
CA THR A 9 3.90 17.48 -3.83
C THR A 9 3.37 16.11 -3.42
N LEU A 10 2.69 16.03 -2.27
CA LEU A 10 2.07 14.79 -1.78
C LEU A 10 0.93 14.32 -2.71
N GLN A 11 0.08 15.24 -3.20
CA GLN A 11 -0.99 14.93 -4.16
C GLN A 11 -0.44 14.48 -5.53
N SER A 12 0.64 15.12 -6.00
CA SER A 12 1.30 14.73 -7.25
C SER A 12 1.92 13.34 -7.14
N SER A 13 2.58 13.07 -6.03
CA SER A 13 3.16 11.76 -5.72
C SER A 13 2.09 10.67 -5.63
N LEU A 14 0.96 10.95 -4.94
CA LEU A 14 -0.18 10.05 -4.90
C LEU A 14 -0.73 9.74 -6.30
N THR A 15 -0.89 10.76 -7.15
CA THR A 15 -1.37 10.61 -8.53
C THR A 15 -0.44 9.72 -9.35
N TYR A 16 0.88 9.92 -9.21
CA TYR A 16 1.88 9.09 -9.86
C TYR A 16 1.81 7.63 -9.38
N LEU A 17 1.68 7.40 -8.07
CA LEU A 17 1.58 6.06 -7.49
C LEU A 17 0.32 5.33 -7.97
N MET A 18 -0.84 6.00 -8.00
CA MET A 18 -2.09 5.43 -8.52
C MET A 18 -1.98 5.08 -10.01
N THR A 19 -1.35 5.95 -10.81
CA THR A 19 -1.10 5.68 -12.23
C THR A 19 -0.17 4.48 -12.42
N SER A 20 0.89 4.40 -11.62
CA SER A 20 1.85 3.30 -11.65
C SER A 20 1.18 1.97 -11.26
N TYR A 21 0.35 1.98 -10.23
CA TYR A 21 -0.44 0.81 -9.83
C TYR A 21 -1.35 0.34 -10.96
N SER A 22 -2.06 1.26 -11.64
CA SER A 22 -2.90 0.91 -12.79
C SER A 22 -2.10 0.16 -13.85
N LYS A 23 -0.87 0.59 -14.14
CA LYS A 23 0.02 -0.08 -15.10
C LYS A 23 0.46 -1.46 -14.62
N ILE A 24 0.74 -1.60 -13.33
CA ILE A 24 1.12 -2.88 -12.72
C ILE A 24 -0.02 -3.90 -12.86
N VAL A 25 -1.26 -3.52 -12.51
CA VAL A 25 -2.41 -4.43 -12.64
C VAL A 25 -2.82 -4.70 -14.09
N SER A 26 -2.48 -3.79 -15.01
CA SER A 26 -2.57 -4.02 -16.46
C SER A 26 -1.42 -4.86 -17.03
N PHE A 27 -0.54 -5.43 -16.16
CA PHE A 27 0.62 -6.25 -16.52
C PHE A 27 1.68 -5.53 -17.37
N GLU A 28 1.70 -4.20 -17.38
CA GLU A 28 2.68 -3.42 -18.12
C GLU A 28 4.03 -3.30 -17.38
N LEU A 29 4.04 -3.55 -16.07
CA LEU A 29 5.22 -3.40 -15.21
C LEU A 29 5.44 -4.64 -14.32
N PRO A 30 6.70 -5.11 -14.16
CA PRO A 30 7.02 -6.31 -13.39
C PRO A 30 7.15 -6.04 -11.88
N HIS A 31 6.28 -5.22 -11.30
CA HIS A 31 6.30 -4.89 -9.87
C HIS A 31 5.18 -5.61 -9.11
N CYS A 32 5.39 -5.85 -7.82
CA CYS A 32 4.35 -6.43 -6.97
C CYS A 32 3.23 -5.41 -6.71
N PRO A 33 1.96 -5.73 -7.02
CA PRO A 33 0.83 -4.83 -6.76
C PRO A 33 0.64 -4.56 -5.25
N ALA A 34 0.87 -5.57 -4.39
CA ALA A 34 0.78 -5.42 -2.94
C ALA A 34 1.78 -4.38 -2.39
N CYS A 35 3.04 -4.45 -2.83
CA CYS A 35 4.06 -3.49 -2.41
C CYS A 35 3.72 -2.06 -2.86
N CYS A 36 3.18 -1.89 -4.07
CA CYS A 36 2.72 -0.59 -4.54
C CYS A 36 1.53 -0.07 -3.72
N ALA A 37 0.58 -0.95 -3.35
CA ALA A 37 -0.53 -0.61 -2.49
C ALA A 37 -0.09 -0.09 -1.12
N LEU A 38 0.90 -0.72 -0.49
CA LEU A 38 1.49 -0.25 0.77
C LEU A 38 2.08 1.16 0.63
N THR A 39 2.81 1.44 -0.46
CA THR A 39 3.36 2.79 -0.70
C THR A 39 2.25 3.85 -0.86
N VAL A 40 1.14 3.49 -1.52
CA VAL A 40 -0.03 4.39 -1.63
C VAL A 40 -0.66 4.67 -0.27
N ILE A 41 -0.82 3.64 0.57
CA ILE A 41 -1.35 3.74 1.94
C ILE A 41 -0.51 4.71 2.78
N GLU A 42 0.82 4.56 2.75
CA GLU A 42 1.74 5.46 3.46
C GLU A 42 1.58 6.92 3.00
N HIS A 43 1.45 7.14 1.68
CA HIS A 43 1.24 8.46 1.12
C HIS A 43 -0.09 9.10 1.54
N LEU A 44 -1.17 8.31 1.56
CA LEU A 44 -2.48 8.75 2.04
C LEU A 44 -2.44 9.13 3.53
N LYS A 45 -1.72 8.36 4.36
CA LYS A 45 -1.50 8.68 5.78
C LYS A 45 -0.76 10.00 5.96
N MET A 46 0.24 10.30 5.13
CA MET A 46 0.92 11.60 5.14
C MET A 46 -0.02 12.75 4.76
N LEU A 47 -0.84 12.58 3.71
CA LEU A 47 -1.83 13.60 3.31
C LEU A 47 -2.86 13.87 4.40
N LEU A 48 -3.40 12.84 5.06
CA LEU A 48 -4.38 12.98 6.14
C LEU A 48 -3.83 13.70 7.37
N ASN A 49 -2.51 13.66 7.59
CA ASN A 49 -1.85 14.39 8.67
C ASN A 49 -1.50 15.83 8.28
N HIS A 50 -1.61 16.21 7.01
CA HIS A 50 -1.27 17.56 6.55
C HIS A 50 -2.34 18.58 6.95
N GLY A 51 -1.92 19.72 7.50
CA GLY A 51 -2.84 20.72 8.07
C GLY A 51 -3.87 21.27 7.07
N GLU A 52 -3.52 21.41 5.80
CA GLU A 52 -4.47 21.86 4.75
C GLU A 52 -5.55 20.82 4.44
N VAL A 53 -5.21 19.53 4.50
CA VAL A 53 -6.18 18.44 4.33
C VAL A 53 -7.08 18.36 5.54
N GLN A 54 -6.54 18.47 6.75
CA GLN A 54 -7.32 18.45 7.99
C GLN A 54 -8.33 19.62 8.08
N ARG A 55 -7.99 20.77 7.49
CA ARG A 55 -8.89 21.93 7.41
C ARG A 55 -10.03 21.76 6.40
N SER A 56 -9.92 20.80 5.48
CA SER A 56 -10.93 20.53 4.46
C SER A 56 -11.64 19.21 4.73
N GLN A 57 -12.88 19.30 5.21
CA GLN A 57 -13.70 18.12 5.49
C GLN A 57 -13.87 17.22 4.25
N VAL A 58 -13.99 17.83 3.06
CA VAL A 58 -14.11 17.10 1.79
C VAL A 58 -12.83 16.32 1.51
N LEU A 59 -11.65 16.96 1.57
CA LEU A 59 -10.39 16.28 1.29
C LEU A 59 -10.10 15.18 2.31
N CYS A 60 -10.35 15.45 3.59
CA CYS A 60 -10.16 14.47 4.66
C CYS A 60 -11.04 13.23 4.42
N ALA A 61 -12.34 13.41 4.17
CA ALA A 61 -13.26 12.31 3.90
C ALA A 61 -12.87 11.53 2.63
N THR A 62 -12.46 12.23 1.57
CA THR A 62 -12.02 11.59 0.32
C THR A 62 -10.77 10.75 0.54
N TYR A 63 -9.75 11.27 1.22
CA TYR A 63 -8.52 10.52 1.46
C TYR A 63 -8.69 9.40 2.48
N GLN A 64 -9.58 9.54 3.47
CA GLN A 64 -9.93 8.43 4.37
C GLN A 64 -10.62 7.29 3.64
N ARG A 65 -11.57 7.60 2.75
CA ARG A 65 -12.22 6.58 1.94
C ARG A 65 -11.20 5.85 1.05
N LEU A 66 -10.35 6.60 0.37
CA LEU A 66 -9.28 6.02 -0.45
C LEU A 66 -8.37 5.13 0.41
N LEU A 67 -7.97 5.59 1.60
CA LEU A 67 -7.12 4.81 2.50
C LEU A 67 -7.74 3.45 2.81
N THR A 68 -9.03 3.40 3.17
CA THR A 68 -9.74 2.14 3.43
C THR A 68 -9.78 1.23 2.20
N GLU A 69 -10.06 1.78 1.01
CA GLU A 69 -10.08 1.01 -0.25
C GLU A 69 -8.71 0.38 -0.54
N TRP A 70 -7.62 1.11 -0.29
CA TRP A 70 -6.26 0.62 -0.51
C TRP A 70 -5.78 -0.36 0.57
N GLU A 71 -6.16 -0.17 1.84
CA GLU A 71 -5.88 -1.13 2.92
C GLU A 71 -6.52 -2.49 2.63
N MET A 72 -7.79 -2.52 2.21
CA MET A 72 -8.47 -3.76 1.78
C MET A 72 -7.77 -4.42 0.59
N LEU A 73 -7.30 -3.62 -0.37
CA LEU A 73 -6.60 -4.12 -1.55
C LEU A 73 -5.25 -4.75 -1.21
N SER A 74 -4.50 -4.12 -0.29
CA SER A 74 -3.23 -4.65 0.21
C SER A 74 -3.44 -5.99 0.93
N GLU A 75 -4.43 -6.08 1.80
CA GLU A 75 -4.78 -7.31 2.52
C GLU A 75 -5.18 -8.44 1.56
N HIS A 76 -5.99 -8.13 0.54
CA HIS A 76 -6.38 -9.13 -0.45
C HIS A 76 -5.18 -9.66 -1.25
N GLN A 77 -4.23 -8.79 -1.60
CA GLN A 77 -3.05 -9.16 -2.37
C GLN A 77 -2.01 -9.91 -1.52
N GLU A 78 -1.83 -9.58 -0.24
CA GLU A 78 -0.92 -10.29 0.67
C GLU A 78 -1.34 -11.75 0.86
N ASN A 79 -2.64 -12.02 0.99
CA ASN A 79 -3.20 -13.37 1.04
C ASN A 79 -2.96 -14.19 -0.24
N ASN A 80 -2.75 -13.51 -1.37
CA ASN A 80 -2.50 -14.13 -2.68
C ASN A 80 -1.03 -14.03 -3.12
N HIS A 81 -0.15 -13.44 -2.30
CA HIS A 81 1.24 -13.21 -2.68
C HIS A 81 2.07 -14.50 -2.50
N PRO A 82 2.86 -14.93 -3.50
CA PRO A 82 3.63 -16.18 -3.43
C PRO A 82 4.72 -16.18 -2.33
N ALA A 83 5.07 -15.01 -1.78
CA ALA A 83 5.95 -14.92 -0.60
C ALA A 83 5.25 -15.24 0.73
N SER A 84 3.91 -15.18 0.77
CA SER A 84 3.10 -15.56 1.93
C SER A 84 2.97 -17.10 2.06
N THR A 85 3.42 -17.84 1.05
CA THR A 85 3.46 -19.32 1.01
C THR A 85 4.67 -19.93 1.74
N LYS A 86 5.11 -19.34 2.86
CA LYS A 86 6.02 -19.96 3.85
C LYS A 86 5.53 -19.50 5.23
N ILE A 87 5.08 -20.36 6.14
CA ILE A 87 5.76 -21.53 6.70
C ILE A 87 4.72 -22.62 7.05
N THR A 88 4.62 -23.69 6.26
CA THR A 88 4.01 -24.95 6.72
C THR A 88 4.80 -26.14 6.18
N ASP A 89 6.12 -26.13 6.35
CA ASP A 89 6.93 -27.30 6.00
C ASP A 89 8.24 -27.25 6.78
N ASN A 90 8.19 -27.48 8.10
CA ASN A 90 9.31 -28.12 8.81
C ASN A 90 8.99 -28.54 10.26
N GLU A 91 8.07 -29.48 10.51
CA GLU A 91 8.17 -30.29 11.74
C GLU A 91 7.34 -31.59 11.65
N SER A 92 7.82 -32.60 10.89
CA SER A 92 7.45 -34.02 11.09
C SER A 92 8.35 -34.96 10.26
N ASP A 93 9.67 -34.77 10.29
CA ASP A 93 10.61 -35.83 9.86
C ASP A 93 11.61 -36.12 11.00
N LYS A 94 11.07 -36.75 12.05
CA LYS A 94 11.85 -37.41 13.11
C LYS A 94 11.18 -38.71 13.50
N ARG A 95 11.05 -39.65 12.57
CA ARG A 95 10.99 -41.10 12.88
C ARG A 95 11.46 -41.92 11.70
N LEU A 96 12.78 -42.01 11.54
CA LEU A 96 13.46 -43.19 11.02
C LEU A 96 14.93 -43.10 11.41
N LEU A 97 15.46 -44.22 11.94
CA LEU A 97 16.83 -44.50 12.40
C LEU A 97 17.12 -44.23 13.89
N HIS A 98 16.64 -45.11 14.76
CA HIS A 98 17.45 -46.16 15.40
C HIS A 98 16.56 -47.11 16.20
#